data_AF-A0A656HAN9-F1
#
_entry.id   AF-A0A656HAN9-F1
#
_cell.length_a   1.000
_cell.length_b   1.000
_cell.length_c   1.000
_cell.angle_alpha   90.00
_cell.angle_beta   90.00
_cell.angle_gamma   90.00
#
_symmetry.space_group_name_H-M   'P 1'
#
loop_
_entity.id
_entity.type
_entity.pdbx_description
1 polymer ?
#
loop_
_entity_poly.entity_id
_entity_poly.type
_entity_poly.pdbx_seq_one_letter_code
_entity_poly.pdbx_strand_id
1 'polypeptide(L)'
;MKGNNQGTVTPTPPASGRCLLHSSTLLEILTKAKQERATNGKGNAYAELQEAFHREVLPAFFIETQGNLSEVARLLGIHRHTISGYCKQADIDMTGATGKVGAA
;
A
#
# COMPACT_ATOMS: atom_id res chain seq x y z
N MET A 1 -36.62 34.96 17.04
CA MET A 1 -35.35 34.93 16.27
C MET A 1 -34.51 33.76 16.75
N LYS A 2 -34.42 32.67 15.98
CA LYS A 2 -33.46 31.57 16.20
C LYS A 2 -32.83 31.27 14.84
N GLY A 3 -31.59 31.71 14.65
CA GLY A 3 -30.82 31.47 13.44
C GLY A 3 -30.16 30.09 13.52
N ASN A 4 -30.53 29.20 12.60
CA ASN A 4 -29.86 27.93 12.37
C ASN A 4 -28.60 28.18 11.54
N ASN A 5 -27.42 28.16 12.16
CA ASN A 5 -26.15 28.09 11.45
C ASN A 5 -25.87 26.65 11.02
N GLN A 6 -26.47 26.21 9.92
CA GLN A 6 -25.96 25.05 9.18
C GLN A 6 -24.87 25.56 8.25
N GLY A 7 -23.63 25.53 8.73
CA GLY A 7 -22.46 25.67 7.87
C GLY A 7 -22.45 24.52 6.88
N THR A 8 -22.68 24.83 5.61
CA THR A 8 -22.49 23.90 4.50
C THR A 8 -21.01 23.55 4.42
N VAL A 9 -20.63 22.39 4.95
CA VAL A 9 -19.35 21.75 4.64
C VAL A 9 -19.43 21.25 3.21
N THR A 10 -18.90 22.05 2.28
CA THR A 10 -18.67 21.60 0.91
C THR A 10 -17.72 20.41 0.96
N PRO A 11 -18.10 19.20 0.50
CA PRO A 11 -17.16 18.09 0.45
C PRO A 11 -16.05 18.44 -0.55
N THR A 12 -14.85 18.68 -0.05
CA THR A 12 -13.64 18.81 -0.86
C THR A 12 -13.53 17.56 -1.73
N PRO A 13 -13.37 17.68 -3.06
CA PRO A 13 -13.14 16.52 -3.92
C PRO A 13 -11.91 15.76 -3.39
N PRO A 14 -11.94 14.43 -3.31
CA PRO A 14 -10.75 13.67 -2.93
C PRO A 14 -9.62 14.08 -3.87
N ALA A 15 -8.50 14.53 -3.29
CA ALA A 15 -7.32 14.93 -4.02
C ALA A 15 -7.02 13.88 -5.08
N SER A 16 -6.84 14.32 -6.33
CA SER A 16 -6.53 13.48 -7.49
C SER A 16 -5.57 12.36 -7.07
N GLY A 17 -6.01 11.11 -7.20
CA GLY A 17 -5.30 9.95 -6.65
C GLY A 17 -3.82 10.01 -7.00
N ARG A 18 -2.95 10.15 -5.98
CA ARG A 18 -1.51 10.05 -6.17
C ARG A 18 -1.23 8.64 -6.69
N CYS A 19 -0.64 8.55 -7.88
CA CYS A 19 -0.11 7.28 -8.36
C CYS A 19 1.01 6.85 -7.40
N LEU A 20 0.79 5.74 -6.68
CA LEU A 20 1.74 5.22 -5.67
C LEU A 20 3.05 4.75 -6.30
N LEU A 21 3.03 4.46 -7.60
CA LEU A 21 4.22 4.08 -8.38
C LEU A 21 4.43 5.07 -9.52
N HIS A 22 5.55 5.78 -9.54
CA HIS A 22 5.90 6.65 -10.66
C HIS A 22 6.06 5.82 -11.94
N SER A 23 5.58 6.35 -13.08
CA SER A 23 5.50 5.60 -14.34
C SER A 23 6.87 5.07 -14.80
N SER A 24 7.96 5.79 -14.53
CA SER A 24 9.32 5.34 -14.85
C SER A 24 9.73 4.13 -14.02
N THR A 25 9.50 4.16 -12.71
CA THR A 25 9.81 3.07 -11.77
C THR A 25 9.02 1.81 -12.12
N LEU A 26 7.74 1.97 -12.48
CA LEU A 26 6.91 0.85 -12.92
C LEU A 26 7.46 0.20 -14.21
N LEU A 27 7.88 1.00 -15.19
CA LEU A 27 8.43 0.49 -16.45
C LEU A 27 9.78 -0.23 -16.25
N GLU A 28 10.65 0.31 -15.39
CA GLU A 28 11.91 -0.33 -15.02
C GLU A 28 11.69 -1.68 -14.36
N ILE A 29 10.82 -1.73 -13.34
CA ILE A 29 10.49 -2.98 -12.63
C ILE A 29 9.85 -3.99 -13.59
N LEU A 30 8.94 -3.56 -14.46
CA LEU A 30 8.33 -4.45 -15.46
C LEU A 30 9.34 -4.96 -16.50
N THR A 31 10.34 -4.17 -16.85
CA THR A 31 11.38 -4.57 -17.81
C THR A 31 12.29 -5.61 -17.16
N LYS A 32 12.72 -5.38 -15.92
CA LYS A 32 13.47 -6.34 -15.12
C LYS A 32 12.68 -7.64 -14.92
N ALA A 33 11.40 -7.55 -14.57
CA ALA A 33 10.52 -8.71 -14.39
C ALA A 33 10.39 -9.56 -15.67
N LYS A 34 10.26 -8.92 -16.85
CA LYS A 34 10.24 -9.62 -18.13
C LYS A 34 11.56 -10.34 -18.42
N GLN A 35 12.68 -9.73 -18.05
CA GLN A 35 14.01 -10.33 -18.18
C GLN A 35 14.17 -11.54 -17.26
N GLU A 36 13.80 -11.40 -15.99
CA GLU A 36 13.88 -12.48 -14.99
C GLU A 36 12.92 -13.63 -15.29
N ARG A 37 11.77 -13.34 -15.90
CA ARG A 37 10.86 -14.39 -16.40
C ARG A 37 11.56 -15.29 -17.42
N ALA A 38 12.42 -14.73 -18.26
CA ALA A 38 13.12 -15.49 -19.29
C ALA A 38 14.19 -16.41 -18.68
N THR A 39 14.78 -16.05 -17.54
CA THR A 39 15.86 -16.81 -16.89
C THR A 39 15.38 -17.74 -15.78
N ASN A 40 14.41 -17.31 -14.97
CA ASN A 40 14.03 -17.95 -13.70
C ASN A 40 12.59 -18.52 -13.71
N GLY A 41 11.87 -18.38 -14.83
CA GLY A 41 10.47 -18.77 -14.96
C GLY A 41 9.49 -17.75 -14.35
N LYS A 42 8.18 -18.00 -14.55
CA LYS A 42 7.13 -17.02 -14.21
C LYS A 42 6.93 -16.80 -12.70
N GLY A 43 7.27 -17.78 -11.86
CA GLY A 43 6.91 -17.78 -10.45
C GLY A 43 7.55 -16.66 -9.63
N ASN A 44 8.81 -16.33 -9.93
CA ASN A 44 9.58 -15.35 -9.17
C ASN A 44 9.81 -14.03 -9.90
N ALA A 45 9.49 -13.98 -11.20
CA ALA A 45 9.77 -12.83 -12.05
C ALA A 45 9.12 -11.52 -11.61
N TYR A 46 8.05 -11.57 -10.81
CA TYR A 46 7.34 -10.39 -10.34
C TYR A 46 7.44 -10.18 -8.83
N ALA A 47 8.31 -10.93 -8.14
CA ALA A 47 8.44 -10.86 -6.69
C ALA A 47 8.80 -9.44 -6.22
N GLU A 48 9.76 -8.80 -6.88
CA GLU A 48 10.18 -7.44 -6.54
C GLU A 48 9.08 -6.40 -6.79
N LEU A 49 8.31 -6.55 -7.88
CA LEU A 49 7.17 -5.68 -8.16
C LEU A 49 6.11 -5.79 -7.08
N GLN A 50 5.82 -7.03 -6.67
CA GLN A 50 4.83 -7.31 -5.66
C GLN A 50 5.27 -6.81 -4.28
N GLU A 51 6.55 -6.96 -3.94
CA GLU A 51 7.14 -6.42 -2.72
C GLU A 51 7.06 -4.88 -2.69
N ALA A 52 7.46 -4.21 -3.78
CA ALA A 52 7.38 -2.75 -3.90
C ALA A 52 5.93 -2.25 -3.75
N PHE A 53 4.97 -2.95 -4.37
CA PHE A 53 3.55 -2.64 -4.20
C PHE A 53 3.11 -2.77 -2.73
N HIS A 54 3.47 -3.87 -2.06
CA HIS A 54 3.13 -4.06 -0.65
C HIS A 54 3.72 -2.97 0.25
N ARG A 55 4.97 -2.56 0.01
CA ARG A 55 5.66 -1.51 0.78
C ARG A 55 4.95 -0.16 0.69
N GLU A 56 4.42 0.18 -0.48
CA GLU A 56 3.71 1.45 -0.67
C GLU A 56 2.26 1.42 -0.16
N VAL A 57 1.57 0.28 -0.29
CA VAL A 57 0.13 0.20 -0.05
C VAL A 57 -0.22 -0.19 1.39
N LEU A 58 0.42 -1.24 1.92
CA LEU A 58 0.01 -1.81 3.22
C LEU A 58 0.15 -0.85 4.41
N PRO A 59 1.19 0.03 4.50
CA PRO A 59 1.30 0.96 5.64
C PRO A 59 0.08 1.86 5.80
N ALA A 60 -0.54 2.30 4.70
CA ALA A 60 -1.74 3.14 4.77
C ALA A 60 -2.90 2.45 5.48
N PHE A 61 -3.08 1.14 5.27
CA PHE A 61 -4.09 0.37 5.98
C PHE A 61 -3.76 0.20 7.46
N PHE A 62 -2.50 -0.06 7.80
CA PHE A 62 -2.10 -0.17 9.21
C PHE A 62 -2.24 1.16 9.96
N ILE A 63 -1.97 2.29 9.31
CA ILE A 63 -2.20 3.62 9.87
C ILE A 63 -3.70 3.84 10.11
N GLU A 64 -4.53 3.58 9.10
CA GLU A 64 -6.00 3.75 9.19
C GLU A 64 -6.60 2.90 10.31
N THR A 65 -6.15 1.65 10.45
CA THR A 65 -6.69 0.71 11.45
C THR A 65 -5.93 0.72 12.78
N GLN A 66 -5.01 1.68 12.97
CA GLN A 66 -4.16 1.77 14.18
C GLN A 66 -3.47 0.43 14.55
N GLY A 67 -2.94 -0.26 13.55
CA GLY A 67 -2.23 -1.54 13.73
C GLY A 67 -3.13 -2.77 13.85
N ASN A 68 -4.47 -2.64 13.78
CA ASN A 68 -5.38 -3.77 13.90
C ASN A 68 -5.36 -4.68 12.65
N LEU A 69 -4.53 -5.72 12.68
CA LEU A 69 -4.37 -6.69 11.58
C LEU A 69 -5.68 -7.36 11.15
N SER A 70 -6.61 -7.63 12.07
CA SER A 70 -7.91 -8.24 11.71
C SER A 70 -8.76 -7.30 10.88
N GLU A 71 -8.67 -6.00 11.16
CA GLU A 71 -9.36 -4.99 10.37
C GLU A 71 -8.67 -4.73 9.03
N VAL A 72 -7.34 -4.71 8.98
CA VAL A 72 -6.59 -4.67 7.71
C VAL A 72 -6.98 -5.85 6.81
N ALA A 73 -7.06 -7.06 7.38
CA ALA A 73 -7.50 -8.26 6.67
C ALA A 73 -8.93 -8.13 6.12
N ARG A 74 -9.83 -7.53 6.90
CA ARG A 74 -11.21 -7.26 6.49
C ARG A 74 -11.27 -6.23 5.36
N LEU A 75 -10.49 -5.15 5.42
CA LEU A 75 -10.48 -4.09 4.41
C LEU A 75 -9.86 -4.56 3.09
N LEU A 76 -8.78 -5.34 3.15
CA LEU A 76 -8.11 -5.88 1.96
C LEU A 76 -8.81 -7.11 1.38
N GLY A 77 -9.65 -7.80 2.15
CA GLY A 77 -10.22 -9.08 1.76
C GLY A 77 -9.18 -10.21 1.67
N ILE A 78 -8.06 -10.05 2.36
CA ILE A 78 -6.92 -11.00 2.35
C ILE A 78 -6.77 -11.60 3.74
N HIS A 79 -6.52 -12.92 3.80
CA HIS A 79 -6.34 -13.60 5.08
C HIS A 79 -5.13 -13.03 5.85
N ARG A 80 -5.30 -12.84 7.17
CA ARG A 80 -4.28 -12.22 8.05
C ARG A 80 -2.88 -12.82 7.93
N HIS A 81 -2.79 -14.14 7.75
CA HIS A 81 -1.49 -14.83 7.64
C HIS A 81 -0.75 -14.45 6.35
N THR A 82 -1.49 -14.24 5.26
CA THR A 82 -0.95 -13.79 3.99
C THR A 82 -0.42 -12.36 4.10
N ILE A 83 -1.18 -11.47 4.76
CA ILE A 83 -0.75 -10.09 5.02
C ILE A 83 0.52 -10.07 5.88
N SER A 84 0.57 -10.88 6.95
CA SER A 84 1.80 -11.01 7.76
C SER A 84 2.99 -11.50 6.93
N GLY A 85 2.76 -12.40 5.95
CA GLY A 85 3.78 -12.81 4.99
C GLY A 85 4.27 -11.64 4.14
N TYR A 86 3.35 -10.85 3.59
CA TYR A 86 3.67 -9.66 2.80
C TYR A 86 4.44 -8.61 3.60
N CYS A 87 4.05 -8.33 4.84
CA CYS A 87 4.76 -7.39 5.70
C CYS A 87 6.18 -7.84 6.01
N LYS A 88 6.38 -9.15 6.26
CA LYS A 88 7.72 -9.72 6.47
C LYS A 88 8.61 -9.62 5.24
N GLN A 89 8.05 -9.87 4.05
CA GLN A 89 8.79 -9.79 2.79
C GLN A 89 9.20 -8.36 2.46
N ALA A 90 8.32 -7.39 2.72
CA ALA A 90 8.53 -5.98 2.36
C ALA A 90 9.15 -5.11 3.46
N ASP A 91 9.49 -5.70 4.62
CA ASP A 91 9.99 -5.03 5.83
C ASP A 91 9.07 -3.91 6.34
N ILE A 92 7.79 -4.25 6.53
CA ILE A 92 6.74 -3.29 6.92
C ILE A 92 6.42 -3.41 8.40
N ASP A 93 6.42 -2.28 9.10
CA ASP A 93 5.92 -2.16 10.46
C ASP A 93 4.38 -2.27 10.51
N MET A 94 3.88 -3.24 11.28
CA MET A 94 2.45 -3.52 11.44
C MET A 94 1.81 -2.76 12.61
N THR A 95 2.57 -1.95 13.36
CA THR A 95 2.06 -1.25 14.56
C THR A 95 1.09 -0.12 14.23
N GLY A 96 1.03 0.34 12.98
CA GLY A 96 0.27 1.53 12.60
C GLY A 96 0.88 2.83 13.14
N ALA A 97 2.06 2.77 13.74
CA ALA A 97 2.82 3.97 14.05
C ALA A 97 3.23 4.64 12.74
N THR A 98 3.22 5.97 12.71
CA THR A 98 3.85 6.78 11.66
C THR A 98 5.38 6.66 11.80
N GLY A 99 5.91 5.45 11.70
CA GLY A 99 7.33 5.16 11.63
C GLY A 99 7.84 5.66 10.29
N LYS A 100 8.78 6.60 10.31
CA LYS A 100 9.49 7.09 9.13
C LYS A 100 9.89 5.89 8.27
N VAL A 101 9.35 5.82 7.05
CA VAL A 101 9.95 5.01 5.98
C VAL A 101 11.41 5.42 5.95
N GLY A 102 12.31 4.49 6.30
CA GLY A 102 13.74 4.75 6.36
C GLY A 102 14.18 5.38 5.06
N ALA A 103 14.62 6.64 5.12
CA ALA A 103 15.42 7.21 4.07
C ALA A 103 16.73 6.41 4.00
N ALA A 104 17.11 6.11 2.76
CA ALA A 104 18.27 5.33 2.34
C ALA A 104 19.57 5.60 3.12
#